data_AF-A0A840ICC2-F1
#
_entry.id   AF-A0A840ICC2-F1
#
_cell.length_a   1.000
_cell.length_b   1.000
_cell.length_c   1.000
_cell.angle_alpha   90.00
_cell.angle_beta   90.00
_cell.angle_gamma   90.00
#
_symmetry.space_group_name_H-M   'P 1'
#
loop_
_entity.id
_entity.type
_entity.pdbx_description
1 polymer ?
#
loop_
_entity_poly.entity_id
_entity_poly.type
_entity_poly.pdbx_seq_one_letter_code
_entity_poly.pdbx_strand_id
1 'polypeptide(L)'
;MRAAALTAALAVLAPAAPAAAADRFAGQVTDALRTPVRKLAAGPSGRAVADLVFLDRERAGTTYRTCVVRRAARGARGARDARGIRGARGARAVRTCFKATSGAAGAATVTPLRFKRGRYVVRWMVAGEVVARWRFAVV
;
A
#
# COMPACT_ATOMS: atom_id res chain seq x y z
N MET A 1 -18.57 49.78 -49.09
CA MET A 1 -19.33 49.08 -48.02
C MET A 1 -19.21 47.58 -48.34
N ARG A 2 -18.66 46.66 -47.56
CA ARG A 2 -18.38 46.50 -46.13
C ARG A 2 -17.09 45.67 -45.98
N ALA A 3 -16.24 46.05 -45.02
CA ALA A 3 -15.15 45.23 -44.53
C ALA A 3 -15.72 44.13 -43.62
N ALA A 4 -15.29 42.88 -43.79
CA ALA A 4 -15.54 41.80 -42.85
C ALA A 4 -14.19 41.35 -42.29
N ALA A 5 -13.92 41.76 -41.06
CA ALA A 5 -12.71 41.46 -40.33
C ALA A 5 -12.65 39.98 -39.95
N LEU A 6 -11.50 39.35 -40.20
CA LEU A 6 -11.16 38.00 -39.76
C LEU A 6 -10.85 38.05 -38.25
N THR A 7 -11.70 37.46 -37.42
CA THR A 7 -11.43 37.34 -35.98
C THR A 7 -10.58 36.08 -35.75
N ALA A 8 -9.27 36.26 -35.59
CA ALA A 8 -8.37 35.20 -35.16
C ALA A 8 -8.55 34.95 -33.65
N ALA A 9 -9.15 33.82 -33.28
CA ALA A 9 -9.20 33.37 -31.89
C ALA A 9 -7.87 32.68 -31.54
N LEU A 10 -6.98 33.37 -30.82
CA LEU A 10 -5.83 32.75 -30.16
C LEU A 10 -6.33 31.83 -29.04
N ALA A 11 -6.28 30.52 -29.25
CA ALA A 11 -6.41 29.54 -28.19
C ALA A 11 -5.12 29.54 -27.35
N VAL A 12 -5.15 30.18 -26.18
CA VAL A 12 -4.10 30.05 -25.16
C VAL A 12 -4.10 28.60 -24.68
N LEU A 13 -3.13 27.81 -25.12
CA LEU A 13 -2.82 26.51 -24.53
C LEU A 13 -2.34 26.76 -23.09
N ALA A 14 -3.21 26.54 -22.12
CA ALA A 14 -2.80 26.44 -20.73
C ALA A 14 -1.79 25.29 -20.59
N PRO A 15 -0.66 25.48 -19.90
CA PRO A 15 0.25 24.38 -19.61
C PRO A 15 -0.52 23.35 -18.77
N ALA A 16 -0.70 22.15 -19.33
CA ALA A 16 -1.18 21.01 -18.57
C ALA A 16 -0.25 20.84 -17.37
N ALA A 17 -0.81 20.95 -16.16
CA ALA A 17 -0.07 20.69 -14.94
C ALA A 17 0.67 19.34 -15.10
N PRO A 18 1.97 19.24 -14.74
CA PRO A 18 2.69 17.99 -14.88
C PRO A 18 1.91 16.94 -14.10
N ALA A 19 1.39 15.92 -14.81
CA ALA A 19 0.85 14.74 -14.17
C ALA A 19 1.96 14.22 -13.28
N ALA A 20 1.77 14.27 -11.95
CA ALA A 20 2.77 13.82 -11.01
C ALA A 20 3.22 12.43 -11.45
N ALA A 21 4.48 12.31 -11.87
CA ALA A 21 5.02 11.05 -12.36
C ALA A 21 4.67 9.99 -11.31
N ALA A 22 3.88 9.00 -11.71
CA ALA A 22 3.43 7.98 -10.78
C ALA A 22 4.68 7.35 -10.15
N ASP A 23 4.78 7.39 -8.81
CA ASP A 23 5.93 6.83 -8.09
C ASP A 23 6.32 5.49 -8.71
N ARG A 24 7.59 5.33 -9.09
CA ARG A 24 8.12 4.11 -9.72
C ARG A 24 7.59 2.84 -9.06
N PHE A 25 7.53 2.87 -7.73
CA PHE A 25 7.04 1.80 -6.91
C PHE A 25 5.62 2.08 -6.41
N ALA A 26 4.72 1.13 -6.61
CA ALA A 26 3.40 1.15 -5.99
C ALA A 26 3.14 -0.15 -5.25
N GLY A 27 2.53 -0.05 -4.07
CA GLY A 27 2.21 -1.20 -3.25
C GLY A 27 0.83 -1.04 -2.65
N GLN A 28 -0.03 -2.01 -2.86
CA GLN A 28 -1.44 -1.96 -2.46
C GLN A 28 -1.93 -3.29 -1.89
N VAL A 29 -3.07 -3.22 -1.21
CA VAL A 29 -3.81 -4.38 -0.75
C VAL A 29 -5.09 -4.42 -1.55
N THR A 30 -5.42 -5.59 -2.11
CA THR A 30 -6.64 -5.76 -2.89
C THR A 30 -7.56 -6.78 -2.25
N ASP A 31 -8.87 -6.54 -2.35
CA ASP A 31 -9.88 -7.51 -1.93
C ASP A 31 -10.04 -8.66 -2.93
N ALA A 32 -11.05 -9.51 -2.73
CA ALA A 32 -11.36 -10.62 -3.62
C ALA A 32 -11.70 -10.18 -5.06
N LEU A 33 -12.15 -8.93 -5.23
CA LEU A 33 -12.44 -8.32 -6.54
C LEU A 33 -11.20 -7.62 -7.14
N ARG A 34 -10.03 -7.79 -6.52
CA ARG A 34 -8.77 -7.16 -6.91
C ARG A 34 -8.81 -5.62 -6.90
N THR A 35 -9.72 -5.04 -6.11
CA THR A 35 -9.83 -3.59 -5.98
C THR A 35 -8.91 -3.08 -4.85
N PRO A 36 -8.17 -1.98 -5.03
CA PRO A 36 -7.32 -1.42 -3.98
C PRO A 36 -8.15 -0.93 -2.78
N VAL A 37 -7.87 -1.47 -1.59
CA VAL A 37 -8.69 -1.23 -0.40
C VAL A 37 -7.87 -0.74 0.80
N ARG A 38 -8.47 0.20 1.53
CA ARG A 38 -8.00 0.64 2.87
C ARG A 38 -8.83 0.06 4.00
N LYS A 39 -10.03 -0.46 3.71
CA LYS A 39 -10.91 -1.16 4.64
C LYS A 39 -11.33 -2.48 4.02
N LEU A 40 -11.09 -3.57 4.72
CA LEU A 40 -11.45 -4.93 4.33
C LEU A 40 -12.52 -5.44 5.28
N ALA A 41 -13.66 -5.86 4.75
CA ALA A 41 -14.69 -6.51 5.56
C ALA A 41 -14.23 -7.91 5.96
N ALA A 42 -14.32 -8.22 7.25
CA ALA A 42 -14.15 -9.58 7.73
C ALA A 42 -15.39 -10.41 7.37
N GLY A 43 -15.18 -11.59 6.80
CA GLY A 43 -16.27 -12.54 6.55
C GLY A 43 -16.79 -13.18 7.85
N PRO A 44 -17.74 -14.12 7.75
CA PRO A 44 -18.39 -14.76 8.91
C PRO A 44 -17.41 -15.41 9.90
N SER A 45 -16.24 -15.87 9.43
CA SER A 45 -15.17 -16.43 10.27
C SER A 45 -14.37 -15.39 11.08
N GLY A 46 -14.74 -14.10 11.01
CA GLY A 46 -14.02 -12.99 11.64
C GLY A 46 -12.67 -12.67 10.98
N ARG A 47 -12.46 -13.11 9.74
CA ARG A 47 -11.24 -12.90 8.96
C ARG A 47 -11.54 -12.31 7.59
N ALA A 48 -10.66 -11.44 7.12
CA ALA A 48 -10.65 -10.97 5.74
C ALA A 48 -9.60 -11.73 4.93
N VAL A 49 -9.91 -11.96 3.65
CA VAL A 49 -8.95 -12.46 2.65
C VAL A 49 -8.57 -11.29 1.77
N ALA A 50 -7.27 -11.12 1.54
CA ALA A 50 -6.78 -10.08 0.66
C ALA A 50 -5.47 -10.51 -0.01
N ASP A 51 -5.19 -9.89 -1.14
CA ASP A 51 -3.94 -10.01 -1.86
C ASP A 51 -3.08 -8.78 -1.61
N LEU A 52 -1.77 -8.99 -1.56
CA LEU A 52 -0.81 -7.89 -1.57
C LEU A 52 -0.25 -7.77 -2.97
N VAL A 53 -0.36 -6.60 -3.57
CA VAL A 53 0.12 -6.34 -4.93
C VAL A 53 1.22 -5.29 -4.88
N PHE A 54 2.36 -5.60 -5.49
CA PHE A 54 3.46 -4.68 -5.71
C PHE A 54 3.71 -4.48 -7.20
N LEU A 55 4.08 -3.26 -7.56
CA LEU A 55 4.38 -2.83 -8.91
C LEU A 55 5.70 -2.06 -8.88
N ASP A 56 6.68 -2.52 -9.66
CA ASP A 56 7.83 -1.74 -10.12
C ASP A 56 7.59 -1.41 -11.59
N ARG A 57 7.29 -0.14 -11.89
CA ARG A 57 6.93 0.30 -13.25
C ARG A 57 8.14 0.38 -14.19
N GLU A 58 9.35 0.28 -13.67
CA GLU A 58 10.58 0.42 -14.46
C GLU A 58 11.33 -0.90 -14.63
N ARG A 59 11.18 -1.86 -13.69
CA ARG A 59 11.91 -3.13 -13.74
C ARG A 59 11.04 -4.35 -13.48
N ALA A 60 11.22 -5.34 -14.34
CA ALA A 60 10.79 -6.72 -14.12
C ALA A 60 11.87 -7.53 -13.38
N GLY A 61 11.51 -8.70 -12.85
CA GLY A 61 12.46 -9.64 -12.24
C GLY A 61 13.08 -9.15 -10.92
N THR A 62 12.54 -8.08 -10.32
CA THR A 62 13.08 -7.52 -9.08
C THR A 62 12.57 -8.32 -7.89
N THR A 63 13.51 -8.86 -7.10
CA THR A 63 13.17 -9.52 -5.85
C THR A 63 12.90 -8.48 -4.77
N TYR A 64 11.74 -8.58 -4.14
CA TYR A 64 11.36 -7.71 -3.04
C TYR A 64 10.94 -8.53 -1.82
N ARG A 65 11.00 -7.86 -0.66
CA ARG A 65 10.52 -8.39 0.61
C ARG A 65 9.32 -7.54 1.05
N THR A 66 8.17 -8.18 1.21
CA THR A 66 6.99 -7.53 1.77
C THR A 66 6.78 -7.96 3.20
N CYS A 67 6.53 -7.04 4.10
CA CYS A 67 6.23 -7.34 5.49
C CYS A 67 4.92 -6.68 5.91
N VAL A 68 4.00 -7.49 6.43
CA VAL A 68 2.77 -7.03 7.03
C VAL A 68 2.94 -6.95 8.54
N VAL A 69 2.60 -5.79 9.10
CA VAL A 69 2.68 -5.50 10.53
C VAL A 69 1.29 -5.21 11.05
N ARG A 70 0.79 -6.06 11.96
CA ARG A 70 -0.44 -5.77 12.71
C ARG A 70 -0.13 -4.80 13.84
N ARG A 71 -0.69 -3.60 13.81
CA ARG A 71 -0.57 -2.64 14.91
C ARG A 71 -1.42 -3.09 16.08
N ALA A 72 -0.85 -3.09 17.28
CA ALA A 72 -1.62 -3.24 18.50
C ALA A 72 -2.65 -2.12 18.61
N ALA A 73 -3.80 -2.40 19.23
CA ALA A 73 -4.78 -1.37 19.53
C ALA A 73 -4.10 -0.27 20.36
N ARG A 74 -4.30 1.00 20.00
CA ARG A 74 -3.90 2.13 20.85
C ARG A 74 -4.73 1.97 22.13
N GLY A 75 -4.11 1.52 23.21
CA GLY A 75 -4.81 1.12 24.44
C GLY A 75 -4.01 0.14 25.30
N ALA A 76 -3.06 -0.61 24.73
CA ALA A 76 -2.09 -1.40 25.50
C ALA A 76 -0.99 -0.52 26.16
N ARG A 77 -1.30 0.73 26.51
CA ARG A 77 -0.47 1.54 27.42
C ARG A 77 -0.89 1.15 28.83
N GLY A 78 -0.14 0.24 29.47
CA GLY A 78 -0.30 -0.01 30.91
C GLY A 78 -0.52 -1.45 31.36
N ALA A 79 -0.29 -2.48 30.54
CA ALA A 79 0.00 -3.79 31.13
C ALA A 79 1.40 -3.71 31.73
N ARG A 80 1.48 -3.35 33.02
CA ARG A 80 2.70 -3.50 33.80
C ARG A 80 3.00 -4.99 33.84
N ASP A 81 4.02 -5.41 33.11
CA ASP A 81 4.69 -6.67 33.40
C ASP A 81 5.16 -6.58 34.87
N ALA A 82 4.92 -7.59 35.69
CA ALA A 82 5.27 -7.62 37.13
C ALA A 82 6.79 -7.52 37.43
N ARG A 83 7.60 -7.09 36.46
CA ARG A 83 9.07 -7.08 36.50
C ARG A 83 9.70 -5.71 36.21
N GLY A 84 8.92 -4.63 36.15
CA GLY A 84 9.46 -3.27 36.27
C GLY A 84 10.54 -2.84 35.27
N ILE A 85 10.62 -3.46 34.09
CA ILE A 85 11.64 -3.11 33.09
C ILE A 85 11.06 -2.06 32.14
N ARG A 86 11.64 -0.86 32.14
CA ARG A 86 11.27 0.26 31.28
C ARG A 86 11.67 -0.05 29.82
N GLY A 87 10.89 -0.88 29.14
CA GLY A 87 11.06 -1.19 27.73
C GLY A 87 9.96 -0.55 26.89
N ALA A 88 10.22 0.60 26.28
CA ALA A 88 9.35 1.19 25.26
C ALA A 88 9.38 0.39 23.94
N ARG A 89 8.99 -0.89 23.98
CA ARG A 89 8.66 -1.76 22.84
C ARG A 89 7.31 -2.42 23.09
N GLY A 90 6.32 -1.60 23.44
CA GLY A 90 4.96 -2.03 23.77
C GLY A 90 4.29 -2.78 22.61
N ALA A 91 3.86 -4.01 22.91
CA ALA A 91 3.21 -4.99 22.04
C ALA A 91 4.01 -5.37 20.78
N ARG A 92 4.63 -6.56 20.78
CA ARG A 92 5.22 -7.19 19.58
C ARG A 92 4.19 -7.18 18.45
N ALA A 93 4.32 -6.22 17.53
CA ALA A 93 3.51 -6.19 16.33
C ALA A 93 3.81 -7.48 15.55
N VAL A 94 2.79 -8.31 15.33
CA VAL A 94 2.97 -9.55 14.54
C VAL A 94 3.43 -9.11 13.15
N ARG A 95 4.67 -9.48 12.81
CA ARG A 95 5.33 -9.18 11.55
C ARG A 95 5.45 -10.47 10.76
N THR A 96 4.66 -10.58 9.69
CA THR A 96 4.81 -11.67 8.73
C THR A 96 5.47 -11.10 7.49
N CYS A 97 6.54 -11.73 7.02
CA CYS A 97 7.26 -11.29 5.84
C CYS A 97 7.25 -12.37 4.76
N PHE A 98 7.20 -11.92 3.51
CA PHE A 98 7.18 -12.75 2.32
C PHE A 98 8.25 -12.22 1.37
N LYS A 99 8.89 -13.11 0.63
CA LYS A 99 9.73 -12.76 -0.51
C LYS A 99 8.97 -13.13 -1.77
N ALA A 100 9.03 -12.27 -2.77
CA ALA A 100 8.50 -12.56 -4.09
C ALA A 100 9.27 -11.73 -5.12
N THR A 101 9.20 -12.16 -6.37
CA THR A 101 9.93 -11.56 -7.49
C THR A 101 8.90 -11.06 -8.49
N SER A 102 9.10 -9.84 -9.00
CA SER A 102 8.19 -9.30 -10.02
C SER A 102 8.29 -10.07 -11.34
N GLY A 103 7.14 -10.33 -11.95
CA GLY A 103 7.06 -10.90 -13.29
C GLY A 103 7.47 -9.91 -14.37
N ALA A 104 7.33 -10.31 -15.64
CA ALA A 104 7.67 -9.50 -16.80
C ALA A 104 6.96 -8.13 -16.84
N ALA A 105 5.77 -8.02 -16.25
CA ALA A 105 5.02 -6.77 -16.14
C ALA A 105 5.45 -5.88 -14.96
N GLY A 106 6.53 -6.20 -14.25
CA GLY A 106 6.94 -5.48 -13.04
C GLY A 106 6.00 -5.68 -11.84
N ALA A 107 4.97 -6.52 -12.01
CA ALA A 107 3.95 -6.79 -11.01
C ALA A 107 4.22 -8.07 -10.23
N ALA A 108 3.76 -8.09 -8.99
CA ALA A 108 3.99 -9.22 -8.11
C ALA A 108 2.94 -9.31 -7.01
N THR A 109 2.42 -10.51 -6.78
CA THR A 109 1.25 -10.74 -5.94
C THR A 109 1.56 -11.78 -4.87
N VAL A 110 1.22 -11.47 -3.61
CA VAL A 110 1.28 -12.43 -2.50
C VAL A 110 -0.15 -12.77 -2.11
N THR A 111 -0.57 -14.01 -2.40
CA THR A 111 -1.96 -14.46 -2.30
C THR A 111 -2.07 -15.92 -1.86
N PRO A 112 -3.20 -16.33 -1.25
CA PRO A 112 -4.17 -15.49 -0.54
C PRO A 112 -3.74 -15.31 0.92
N LEU A 113 -3.80 -14.08 1.45
CA LEU A 113 -3.46 -13.83 2.86
C LEU A 113 -4.72 -13.64 3.71
N ARG A 114 -4.68 -14.21 4.93
CA ARG A 114 -5.79 -14.16 5.89
C ARG A 114 -5.46 -13.21 7.04
N PHE A 115 -6.29 -12.19 7.22
CA PHE A 115 -6.13 -11.16 8.23
C PHE A 115 -7.24 -11.23 9.27
N LYS A 116 -6.89 -11.14 10.56
CA LYS A 116 -7.86 -10.94 11.65
C LYS A 116 -8.30 -9.47 11.66
N ARG A 117 -9.37 -9.14 12.38
CA ARG A 117 -9.74 -7.73 12.65
C ARG A 117 -8.58 -6.94 13.25
N GLY A 118 -8.39 -5.71 12.78
CA GLY A 118 -7.34 -4.83 13.27
C GLY A 118 -6.75 -3.91 12.21
N ARG A 119 -5.74 -3.13 12.61
CA ARG A 119 -5.05 -2.18 11.74
C ARG A 119 -3.70 -2.74 11.30
N TYR A 120 -3.39 -2.57 10.02
CA TYR A 120 -2.23 -3.17 9.39
C TYR A 120 -1.42 -2.13 8.61
N VAL A 121 -0.11 -2.37 8.54
CA VAL A 121 0.81 -1.67 7.64
C VAL A 121 1.58 -2.70 6.83
N VAL A 122 1.52 -2.58 5.52
CA VAL A 122 2.35 -3.35 4.58
C VAL A 122 3.54 -2.48 4.20
N ARG A 123 4.74 -3.04 4.25
CA ARG A 123 5.98 -2.41 3.82
C ARG A 123 6.60 -3.26 2.73
N TRP A 124 6.85 -2.65 1.59
CA TRP A 124 7.54 -3.25 0.46
C TRP A 124 8.99 -2.79 0.49
N MET A 125 9.92 -3.73 0.37
CA MET A 125 11.34 -3.45 0.44
C MET A 125 12.10 -4.05 -0.73
N VAL A 126 13.01 -3.27 -1.31
CA VAL A 126 13.95 -3.69 -2.36
C VAL A 126 15.35 -3.41 -1.82
N ALA A 127 16.24 -4.40 -1.90
CA ALA A 127 17.61 -4.30 -1.35
C ALA A 127 17.69 -3.82 0.12
N GLY A 128 16.65 -4.06 0.93
CA GLY A 128 16.58 -3.65 2.34
C GLY A 128 15.91 -2.29 2.58
N GLU A 129 15.76 -1.46 1.55
CA GLU A 129 15.13 -0.15 1.62
C GLU A 129 13.62 -0.21 1.46
N VAL A 130 12.86 0.59 2.22
CA VAL A 130 11.40 0.63 2.09
C VAL A 130 11.00 1.54 0.94
N VAL A 131 10.55 0.94 -0.15
CA VAL A 131 10.17 1.66 -1.37
C VAL A 131 8.67 1.99 -1.47
N ALA A 132 7.82 1.23 -0.77
CA ALA A 132 6.39 1.53 -0.72
C ALA A 132 5.77 1.11 0.62
N ARG A 133 4.71 1.82 1.03
CA ARG A 133 3.97 1.56 2.27
C ARG A 133 2.47 1.65 2.02
N TRP A 134 1.73 0.63 2.47
CA TRP A 134 0.26 0.64 2.44
C TRP A 134 -0.32 0.46 3.83
N ARG A 135 -1.42 1.15 4.12
CA ARG A 135 -2.13 1.04 5.40
C ARG A 135 -3.57 0.63 5.14
N PHE A 136 -4.03 -0.38 5.86
CA PHE A 136 -5.40 -0.85 5.79
C PHE A 136 -5.92 -1.30 7.15
N ALA A 137 -7.23 -1.44 7.27
CA ALA A 137 -7.90 -2.01 8.43
C ALA A 137 -8.81 -3.15 7.99
N VAL A 138 -8.91 -4.18 8.83
CA VAL A 138 -9.94 -5.21 8.73
C VAL A 138 -11.02 -4.89 9.75
N VAL A 139 -12.24 -4.70 9.28
CA VAL A 139 -13.44 -4.32 10.06
C VAL A 139 -14.43 -5.48 10.13
#